data_AF-A0A3L7TDF5-F1
#
_entry.id   AF-A0A3L7TDF5-F1
#
_cell.length_a   1.000
_cell.length_b   1.000
_cell.length_c   1.000
_cell.angle_alpha   90.00
_cell.angle_beta   90.00
_cell.angle_gamma   90.00
#
_symmetry.space_group_name_H-M   'P 1'
#
loop_
_entity.id
_entity.type
_entity.pdbx_description
1 polymer ?
#
loop_
_entity_poly.entity_id
_entity_poly.type
_entity_poly.pdbx_seq_one_letter_code
_entity_poly.pdbx_strand_id
1 'polypeptide(L)'
;MLSGFPTIARTTSMALLTGLILLGCGDGAGKGAQEPPPFVPPAAELQAAKDPKFKPLIAAILARHAADDALGAYRGSIGDDMDEAQRAEFNRLFGVVQASSKPIGDFVNRESWSDDDRVVMDLIMSLPLDQLKSLK
;
A
#
# COMPACT_ATOMS: atom_id res chain seq x y z
N MET A 1 -14.83 -14.18 -59.58
CA MET A 1 -13.55 -14.90 -59.75
C MET A 1 -12.43 -13.92 -59.46
N LEU A 2 -11.58 -14.22 -58.45
CA LEU A 2 -10.15 -13.90 -58.25
C LEU A 2 -9.60 -12.55 -58.80
N SER A 3 -8.85 -11.67 -58.13
CA SER A 3 -8.10 -11.65 -56.86
C SER A 3 -7.49 -10.24 -56.70
N GLY A 4 -7.07 -9.86 -55.48
CA GLY A 4 -5.86 -9.04 -55.29
C GLY A 4 -6.00 -7.70 -54.55
N PHE A 5 -5.96 -7.73 -53.21
CA PHE A 5 -5.58 -6.57 -52.37
C PHE A 5 -4.26 -6.90 -51.64
N PRO A 6 -3.19 -6.10 -51.76
CA PRO A 6 -1.99 -6.29 -50.95
C PRO A 6 -2.12 -5.59 -49.58
N THR A 7 -2.19 -6.43 -48.55
CA THR A 7 -1.39 -6.44 -47.32
C THR A 7 -1.24 -5.15 -46.48
N ILE A 8 -1.88 -5.21 -45.31
CA ILE A 8 -1.70 -4.37 -44.11
C ILE A 8 -0.32 -4.68 -43.49
N ALA A 9 0.53 -3.67 -43.32
CA ALA A 9 1.74 -3.77 -42.48
C ALA A 9 1.42 -3.23 -41.07
N ARG A 10 1.13 -4.15 -40.17
CA ARG A 10 1.02 -3.97 -38.71
C ARG A 10 2.41 -4.21 -38.12
N THR A 11 3.12 -3.17 -37.68
CA THR A 11 4.35 -3.34 -36.90
C THR A 11 4.02 -3.29 -35.41
N THR A 12 3.59 -4.45 -34.91
CA THR A 12 3.55 -4.78 -33.49
C THR A 12 4.97 -5.19 -33.09
N SER A 13 5.68 -4.38 -32.29
CA SER A 13 6.89 -4.84 -31.60
C SER A 13 6.54 -5.23 -30.18
N MET A 14 6.13 -6.49 -30.03
CA MET A 14 6.25 -7.24 -28.80
C MET A 14 7.65 -7.85 -28.79
N ALA A 15 8.51 -7.41 -27.87
CA ALA A 15 9.73 -8.15 -27.54
C ALA A 15 9.54 -8.73 -26.14
N LEU A 16 9.27 -10.04 -26.11
CA LEU A 16 9.48 -10.89 -24.95
C LEU A 16 10.92 -10.75 -24.47
N LEU A 17 11.13 -10.66 -23.16
CA LEU A 17 12.28 -11.29 -22.53
C LEU A 17 11.84 -11.95 -21.23
N THR A 18 11.60 -13.25 -21.39
CA THR A 18 11.56 -14.31 -20.39
C THR A 18 12.76 -14.21 -19.44
N GLY A 19 12.48 -14.30 -18.14
CA GLY A 19 13.51 -14.37 -17.11
C GLY A 19 12.97 -14.98 -15.81
N LEU A 20 12.42 -16.19 -15.87
CA LEU A 20 12.25 -17.04 -14.69
C LEU A 20 13.64 -17.48 -14.21
N ILE A 21 14.01 -17.13 -12.98
CA ILE A 21 14.94 -17.94 -12.18
C ILE A 21 14.32 -18.10 -10.79
N LEU A 22 13.67 -19.25 -10.59
CA LEU A 22 13.49 -19.88 -9.29
C LEU A 22 14.66 -20.85 -9.10
N LEU A 23 15.44 -20.68 -8.02
CA LEU A 23 16.14 -21.70 -7.21
C LEU A 23 17.42 -21.10 -6.61
N GLY A 24 17.45 -20.99 -5.29
CA GLY A 24 18.65 -20.60 -4.56
C GLY A 24 18.39 -20.19 -3.11
N CYS A 25 17.65 -20.98 -2.34
CA CYS A 25 17.75 -20.92 -0.88
C CYS A 25 19.04 -21.64 -0.52
N GLY A 26 20.15 -20.91 -0.45
CA GLY A 26 21.47 -21.48 -0.22
C GLY A 26 22.52 -20.39 -0.09
N ASP A 27 22.96 -20.20 1.15
CA ASP A 27 24.29 -19.72 1.56
C ASP A 27 25.01 -18.70 0.67
N GLY A 28 24.99 -17.44 1.09
CA GLY A 28 25.81 -16.40 0.46
C GLY A 28 25.52 -15.03 1.01
N ALA A 29 26.11 -14.70 2.15
CA ALA A 29 26.15 -13.33 2.65
C ALA A 29 26.82 -12.40 1.63
N GLY A 30 26.19 -11.25 1.39
CA GLY A 30 26.87 -10.06 0.88
C GLY A 30 26.73 -9.81 -0.62
N LYS A 31 25.57 -9.28 -1.02
CA LYS A 31 25.43 -7.90 -1.50
C LYS A 31 24.02 -7.46 -1.13
N GLY A 32 23.90 -6.47 -0.23
CA GLY A 32 22.61 -5.94 0.18
C GLY A 32 21.77 -5.66 -1.06
N ALA A 33 20.54 -6.16 -1.06
CA ALA A 33 19.56 -5.73 -2.04
C ALA A 33 19.64 -4.20 -2.09
N GLN A 34 19.92 -3.64 -3.26
CA GLN A 34 19.97 -2.19 -3.43
C GLN A 34 18.65 -1.65 -2.90
N GLU A 35 18.71 -0.83 -1.85
CA GLU A 35 17.53 -0.23 -1.25
C GLU A 35 16.78 0.48 -2.38
N PRO A 36 15.47 0.22 -2.57
CA PRO A 36 14.71 0.85 -3.64
C PRO A 36 14.83 2.37 -3.50
N PRO A 37 14.87 3.11 -4.62
CA PRO A 37 14.93 4.56 -4.56
C PRO A 37 13.76 5.10 -3.73
N PRO A 38 13.96 6.20 -2.96
CA PRO A 38 12.89 6.81 -2.19
C PRO A 38 11.69 7.13 -3.08
N PHE A 39 10.49 6.77 -2.65
CA PHE A 39 9.27 7.14 -3.35
C PHE A 39 9.12 8.68 -3.33
N VAL A 40 9.01 9.27 -4.52
CA VAL A 40 8.75 10.71 -4.68
C VAL A 40 7.30 10.86 -5.15
N PRO A 41 6.40 11.39 -4.31
CA PRO A 41 5.00 11.55 -4.67
C PRO A 41 4.83 12.57 -5.81
N PRO A 42 4.02 12.27 -6.84
CA PRO A 42 3.64 13.23 -7.86
C PRO A 42 3.00 14.50 -7.26
N ALA A 43 3.46 15.68 -7.69
CA ALA A 43 3.10 16.95 -7.03
C ALA A 43 1.63 17.34 -7.20
N ALA A 44 1.00 17.01 -8.33
CA ALA A 44 -0.40 17.35 -8.60
C ALA A 44 -1.34 16.56 -7.69
N GLU A 45 -1.08 15.27 -7.54
CA GLU A 45 -1.82 14.33 -6.72
C GLU A 45 -1.59 14.61 -5.23
N LEU A 46 -0.37 14.98 -4.83
CA LEU A 46 -0.08 15.42 -3.46
C LEU A 46 -0.83 16.70 -3.11
N GLN A 47 -1.00 17.61 -4.07
CA GLN A 47 -1.81 18.81 -3.87
C GLN A 47 -3.30 18.48 -3.82
N ALA A 48 -3.78 17.56 -4.68
CA ALA A 48 -5.15 17.08 -4.67
C ALA A 48 -5.51 16.32 -3.39
N ALA A 49 -4.55 15.61 -2.78
CA ALA A 49 -4.71 14.90 -1.51
C ALA A 49 -5.08 15.83 -0.33
N LYS A 50 -4.83 17.14 -0.46
CA LYS A 50 -5.22 18.15 0.54
C LYS A 50 -6.69 18.54 0.46
N ASP A 51 -7.42 18.06 -0.56
CA ASP A 51 -8.86 18.30 -0.69
C ASP A 51 -9.62 17.77 0.55
N PRO A 52 -10.54 18.55 1.14
CA PRO A 52 -11.33 18.14 2.29
C PRO A 52 -12.02 16.77 2.16
N LYS A 53 -12.37 16.36 0.94
CA LYS A 53 -13.04 15.07 0.69
C LYS A 53 -12.18 13.87 1.11
N PHE A 54 -10.84 13.99 1.11
CA PHE A 54 -9.91 12.93 1.49
C PHE A 54 -9.54 12.94 2.98
N LYS A 55 -9.89 13.99 3.74
CA LYS A 55 -9.60 14.05 5.19
C LYS A 55 -10.11 12.85 5.98
N PRO A 56 -11.29 12.27 5.71
CA PRO A 56 -11.73 11.07 6.41
C PRO A 56 -10.82 9.85 6.15
N LEU A 57 -10.30 9.70 4.93
CA LEU A 57 -9.35 8.63 4.59
C LEU A 57 -8.02 8.82 5.33
N ILE A 58 -7.46 10.03 5.28
CA ILE A 58 -6.22 10.37 5.99
C ILE A 58 -6.36 10.10 7.49
N ALA A 59 -7.47 10.55 8.11
CA ALA A 59 -7.74 10.31 9.52
C ALA A 59 -7.87 8.81 9.86
N ALA A 60 -8.52 8.02 9.01
CA ALA A 60 -8.67 6.58 9.19
C ALA A 60 -7.32 5.85 9.12
N ILE A 61 -6.47 6.20 8.13
CA ILE A 61 -5.13 5.62 7.99
C ILE A 61 -4.26 5.99 9.20
N LEU A 62 -4.29 7.25 9.65
CA LEU A 62 -3.56 7.66 10.86
C LEU A 62 -4.02 6.93 12.12
N ALA A 63 -5.34 6.69 12.26
CA ALA A 63 -5.88 5.92 13.38
C ALA A 63 -5.44 4.45 13.33
N ARG A 64 -5.40 3.85 12.13
CA ARG A 64 -4.87 2.49 11.93
C ARG A 64 -3.40 2.39 12.31
N HIS A 65 -2.56 3.33 11.84
CA HIS A 65 -1.15 3.38 12.25
C HIS A 65 -0.98 3.51 13.76
N ALA A 66 -1.76 4.38 14.42
CA ALA A 66 -1.70 4.52 15.87
C ALA A 66 -2.09 3.22 16.61
N ALA A 67 -3.05 2.45 16.08
CA ALA A 67 -3.43 1.15 16.62
C ALA A 67 -2.32 0.10 16.42
N ASP A 68 -1.71 0.07 15.23
CA ASP A 68 -0.58 -0.83 14.93
C ASP A 68 0.64 -0.50 15.81
N ASP A 69 0.97 0.78 15.99
CA ASP A 69 2.04 1.24 16.89
C ASP A 69 1.78 0.80 18.34
N ALA A 70 0.53 0.95 18.82
CA ALA A 70 0.16 0.53 20.17
C ALA A 70 0.28 -1.00 20.35
N LEU A 71 -0.15 -1.78 19.36
CA LEU A 71 -0.01 -3.24 19.37
C LEU A 71 1.47 -3.65 19.32
N GLY A 72 2.26 -3.01 18.47
CA GLY A 72 3.71 -3.26 18.33
C GLY A 72 4.47 -2.91 19.60
N ALA A 73 4.20 -1.75 20.20
CA ALA A 73 4.80 -1.33 21.45
C ALA A 73 4.44 -2.28 22.61
N TYR A 74 3.20 -2.75 22.65
CA TYR A 74 2.78 -3.75 23.62
C TYR A 74 3.46 -5.10 23.40
N ARG A 75 3.51 -5.59 22.15
CA ARG A 75 4.19 -6.85 21.84
C ARG A 75 5.70 -6.79 22.16
N GLY A 76 6.33 -5.64 21.97
CA GLY A 76 7.73 -5.41 22.29
C GLY A 76 8.03 -5.17 23.78
N SER A 77 7.01 -4.90 24.61
CA SER A 77 7.18 -4.72 26.06
C SER A 77 7.04 -6.01 26.86
N ILE A 78 6.48 -7.05 26.25
CA ILE A 78 6.30 -8.38 26.84
C ILE A 78 7.35 -9.36 26.30
N GLY A 79 7.64 -10.41 27.08
CA GLY A 79 8.55 -11.48 26.68
C GLY A 79 8.03 -12.31 25.49
N ASP A 80 8.76 -13.36 25.12
CA ASP A 80 8.34 -14.24 24.02
C ASP A 80 7.09 -15.05 24.37
N ASP A 81 6.97 -15.46 25.63
CA ASP A 81 5.80 -16.15 26.16
C ASP A 81 4.77 -15.16 26.69
N MET A 82 3.50 -15.37 26.32
CA MET A 82 2.36 -14.59 26.81
C MET A 82 1.56 -15.36 27.85
N ASP A 83 1.41 -14.78 29.04
CA ASP A 83 0.40 -15.21 30.01
C ASP A 83 -1.03 -14.86 29.55
N GLU A 84 -2.04 -15.27 30.31
CA GLU A 84 -3.46 -15.09 29.95
C GLU A 84 -3.86 -13.61 29.89
N ALA A 85 -3.41 -12.80 30.86
CA ALA A 85 -3.71 -11.38 30.88
C ALA A 85 -3.04 -10.69 29.69
N GLN A 86 -1.81 -11.11 29.37
CA GLN A 86 -1.06 -10.54 28.28
C GLN A 86 -1.68 -10.87 26.92
N ARG A 87 -2.15 -12.10 26.75
CA ARG A 87 -2.86 -12.58 25.57
C ARG A 87 -4.20 -11.88 25.38
N ALA A 88 -4.94 -11.65 26.46
CA ALA A 88 -6.19 -10.91 26.43
C ALA A 88 -5.98 -9.47 25.93
N GLU A 89 -4.96 -8.78 26.46
CA GLU A 89 -4.64 -7.41 26.02
C GLU A 89 -4.10 -7.36 24.59
N PHE A 90 -3.26 -8.33 24.19
CA PHE A 90 -2.82 -8.47 22.79
C PHE A 90 -4.03 -8.61 21.86
N ASN A 91 -4.96 -9.52 22.17
CA ASN A 91 -6.16 -9.74 21.37
C ASN A 91 -7.06 -8.51 21.32
N ARG A 92 -7.18 -7.78 22.43
CA ARG A 92 -7.93 -6.52 22.48
C ARG A 92 -7.33 -5.48 21.54
N LEU A 93 -6.02 -5.24 21.61
CA LEU A 93 -5.30 -4.30 20.74
C LEU A 93 -5.36 -4.74 19.27
N PHE A 94 -5.20 -6.04 19.00
CA PHE A 94 -5.39 -6.60 17.66
C PHE A 94 -6.82 -6.38 17.12
N GLY A 95 -7.83 -6.46 17.99
CA GLY A 95 -9.21 -6.07 17.65
C GLY A 95 -9.35 -4.59 17.28
N VAL A 96 -8.65 -3.68 17.98
CA VAL A 96 -8.62 -2.24 17.66
C VAL A 96 -7.97 -2.00 16.29
N VAL A 97 -6.87 -2.71 16.02
CA VAL A 97 -6.20 -2.71 14.71
C VAL A 97 -7.19 -3.13 13.63
N GLN A 98 -7.91 -4.25 13.79
CA GLN A 98 -8.92 -4.67 12.81
C GLN A 98 -10.06 -3.65 12.63
N ALA A 99 -10.60 -3.13 13.74
CA ALA A 99 -11.69 -2.16 13.71
C ALA A 99 -11.29 -0.86 12.98
N SER A 100 -10.05 -0.40 13.14
CA SER A 100 -9.54 0.81 12.47
C SER A 100 -9.31 0.64 10.97
N SER A 101 -9.26 -0.58 10.43
CA SER A 101 -9.20 -0.82 8.98
C SER A 101 -10.54 -0.65 8.28
N LYS A 102 -11.66 -0.89 8.97
CA LYS A 102 -12.99 -0.85 8.33
C LYS A 102 -13.30 0.51 7.67
N PRO A 103 -13.07 1.67 8.33
CA PRO A 103 -13.35 2.96 7.72
C PRO A 103 -12.53 3.25 6.45
N ILE A 104 -11.33 2.68 6.32
CA ILE A 104 -10.49 2.81 5.11
C ILE A 104 -11.18 2.09 3.96
N GLY A 105 -11.56 0.82 4.15
CA GLY A 105 -12.27 0.03 3.14
C GLY A 105 -13.63 0.64 2.76
N ASP A 106 -14.41 1.10 3.73
CA ASP A 106 -15.69 1.78 3.50
C ASP A 106 -15.53 3.09 2.71
N PHE A 107 -14.42 3.79 2.89
CA PHE A 107 -14.12 5.01 2.16
C PHE A 107 -13.73 4.72 0.71
N VAL A 108 -12.80 3.78 0.49
CA VAL A 108 -12.29 3.44 -0.85
C VAL A 108 -13.36 2.82 -1.74
N ASN A 109 -14.25 2.00 -1.17
CA ASN A 109 -15.28 1.28 -1.91
C ASN A 109 -16.53 2.12 -2.26
N ARG A 110 -16.54 3.44 -2.04
CA ARG A 110 -17.69 4.28 -2.44
C ARG A 110 -17.77 4.35 -3.96
N GLU A 111 -18.97 4.18 -4.51
CA GLU A 111 -19.21 4.20 -5.96
C GLU A 111 -19.05 5.59 -6.60
N SER A 112 -18.97 6.65 -5.80
CA SER A 112 -18.95 8.04 -6.26
C SER A 112 -17.55 8.56 -6.63
N TRP A 113 -16.50 7.74 -6.57
CA TRP A 113 -15.14 8.19 -6.86
C TRP A 113 -14.85 8.18 -8.35
N SER A 114 -14.31 9.28 -8.86
CA SER A 114 -13.73 9.33 -10.20
C SER A 114 -12.43 8.52 -10.26
N ASP A 115 -11.95 8.23 -11.47
CA ASP A 115 -10.65 7.56 -11.63
C ASP A 115 -9.49 8.41 -11.08
N ASP A 116 -9.56 9.74 -11.25
CA ASP A 116 -8.58 10.68 -10.67
C ASP A 116 -8.60 10.61 -9.13
N ASP A 117 -9.79 10.50 -8.52
CA ASP A 117 -9.91 10.35 -7.06
C ASP A 117 -9.25 9.06 -6.58
N ARG A 118 -9.36 7.98 -7.36
CA ARG A 118 -8.72 6.69 -7.03
C ARG A 118 -7.20 6.80 -7.06
N VAL A 119 -6.65 7.48 -8.06
CA VAL A 119 -5.20 7.75 -8.12
C VAL A 119 -4.74 8.54 -6.88
N VAL A 120 -5.50 9.54 -6.45
CA VAL A 120 -5.18 10.31 -5.25
C VAL A 120 -5.32 9.47 -3.97
N MET A 121 -6.33 8.59 -3.88
CA MET A 121 -6.46 7.65 -2.76
C MET A 121 -5.29 6.67 -2.68
N ASP A 122 -4.87 6.12 -3.82
CA ASP A 122 -3.71 5.22 -3.91
C ASP A 122 -2.42 5.92 -3.48
N LEU A 123 -2.26 7.19 -3.87
CA LEU A 123 -1.19 8.02 -3.35
C LEU A 123 -1.27 8.13 -1.83
N ILE A 124 -2.42 8.56 -1.28
CA ILE A 124 -2.59 8.73 0.17
C ILE A 124 -2.26 7.44 0.94
N MET A 125 -2.69 6.28 0.44
CA MET A 125 -2.42 4.97 1.06
C MET A 125 -0.97 4.51 0.96
N SER A 126 -0.19 5.05 0.02
CA SER A 126 1.24 4.71 -0.17
C SER A 126 2.20 5.70 0.49
N LEU A 127 1.70 6.86 0.95
CA LEU A 127 2.55 7.86 1.60
C LEU A 127 3.15 7.34 2.92
N PRO A 128 4.44 7.64 3.17
CA PRO A 128 5.03 7.49 4.50
C PRO A 128 4.26 8.26 5.57
N LEU A 129 4.27 7.77 6.82
CA LEU A 129 3.48 8.31 7.92
C LEU A 129 3.78 9.80 8.21
N ASP A 130 5.03 10.24 8.08
CA ASP A 130 5.44 11.64 8.23
C ASP A 130 4.83 12.54 7.14
N GLN A 131 4.83 12.09 5.88
CA GLN A 131 4.20 12.80 4.78
C GLN A 131 2.68 12.82 4.93
N LEU A 132 2.07 11.70 5.33
CA LEU A 132 0.63 11.62 5.58
C LEU A 132 0.19 12.57 6.70
N LYS A 133 0.97 12.68 7.78
CA LYS A 133 0.71 13.64 8.87
C LYS A 133 0.74 15.09 8.39
N SER A 134 1.52 15.41 7.35
CA SER A 134 1.58 16.76 6.78
C SER A 134 0.32 17.15 5.98
N LEU A 135 -0.54 16.18 5.64
CA LEU A 135 -1.79 16.40 4.90
C LEU A 135 -3.02 16.60 5.79
N LYS A 136 -2.86 16.46 7.12
CA LYS A 136 -3.96 16.56 8.10
C LYS A 136 -4.54 17.98 8.21
#